data_AF-A0A087U680-F1
#
_entry.id   AF-A0A087U680-F1
#
_cell.length_a   1.000
_cell.length_b   1.000
_cell.length_c   1.000
_cell.angle_alpha   90.00
_cell.angle_beta   90.00
_cell.angle_gamma   90.00
#
_symmetry.space_group_name_H-M   'P 1'
#
loop_
_entity.id
_entity.type
_entity.pdbx_description
1 polymer ?
#
loop_
_entity_poly.entity_id
_entity_poly.type
_entity_poly.pdbx_seq_one_letter_code
_entity_poly.pdbx_strand_id
1 'polypeptide(L)'
;MSFLWHWLWDCKNNILKNERKYLMELFRNILYTPNELAGTEEYFTLLHDPCASKYENYISHVEMLWERRIKWAICYRAGTSFKGHNTNNMVESSIRIFKDIV
;
A
#
# COMPACT_ATOMS: atom_id res chain seq x y z
N MET A 1 -7.44 -1.67 -1.80
CA MET A 1 -7.07 -0.41 -1.12
C MET A 1 -7.76 -0.18 0.23
N SER A 2 -8.99 -0.67 0.49
CA SER A 2 -9.71 -0.33 1.74
C SER A 2 -9.15 -0.91 3.05
N PHE A 3 -8.40 -2.02 3.03
CA PHE A 3 -8.00 -2.72 4.26
C PHE A 3 -6.99 -1.93 5.11
N LEU A 4 -5.90 -1.42 4.52
CA LEU A 4 -4.94 -0.59 5.27
C LEU A 4 -5.56 0.74 5.70
N TRP A 5 -6.39 1.36 4.84
CA TRP A 5 -7.10 2.59 5.19
C TRP A 5 -8.01 2.38 6.42
N HIS A 6 -8.84 1.33 6.41
CA HIS A 6 -9.71 1.04 7.55
C HIS A 6 -8.90 0.79 8.82
N TRP A 7 -7.78 0.08 8.70
CA TRP A 7 -6.91 -0.22 9.84
C TRP A 7 -6.23 1.04 10.38
N LEU A 8 -5.60 1.88 9.54
CA LEU A 8 -4.98 3.14 9.96
C LEU A 8 -5.96 4.11 10.63
N TRP A 9 -7.23 4.09 10.23
CA TRP A 9 -8.25 4.96 10.80
C TRP A 9 -8.96 4.38 12.02
N ASP A 10 -8.75 3.09 12.33
CA ASP A 10 -9.29 2.47 13.54
C ASP A 10 -8.57 3.02 14.79
N CYS A 11 -9.35 3.56 15.72
CA CYS A 11 -8.83 4.20 16.93
C CYS A 11 -8.03 3.25 17.83
N LYS A 12 -8.23 1.92 17.71
CA LYS A 12 -7.53 0.91 18.53
C LYS A 12 -6.04 0.84 18.20
N ASN A 13 -5.65 1.28 17.00
CA ASN A 13 -4.27 1.20 16.53
C ASN A 13 -3.39 2.37 17.01
N ASN A 14 -3.96 3.35 17.72
CA ASN A 14 -3.24 4.46 18.37
C ASN A 14 -2.30 5.27 17.46
N ILE A 15 -2.58 5.32 16.15
CA ILE A 15 -1.80 6.13 15.20
C ILE A 15 -2.27 7.57 15.23
N LEU A 16 -1.34 8.51 15.39
CA LEU A 16 -1.60 9.95 15.35
C LEU A 16 -2.18 10.35 13.99
N LYS A 17 -3.27 11.15 14.01
CA LYS A 17 -3.98 11.57 12.80
C LYS A 17 -3.09 12.25 11.75
N ASN A 18 -2.09 13.01 12.19
CA ASN A 18 -1.13 13.66 11.30
C ASN A 18 -0.19 12.66 10.60
N GLU A 19 0.21 11.59 11.28
CA GLU A 19 1.11 10.59 10.72
C GLU A 19 0.36 9.56 9.84
N ARG A 20 -0.95 9.38 10.02
CA ARG A 20 -1.76 8.47 9.18
C ARG A 20 -1.65 8.75 7.69
N LYS A 21 -1.69 10.03 7.29
CA LYS A 21 -1.56 10.43 5.88
C LYS A 21 -0.20 10.05 5.32
N TYR A 22 0.87 10.32 6.09
CA TYR A 22 2.24 10.00 5.71
C TYR A 22 2.48 8.49 5.60
N LEU A 23 2.06 7.70 6.60
CA LEU A 23 2.16 6.24 6.57
C LEU A 23 1.40 5.63 5.38
N MET A 24 0.27 6.24 5.01
CA MET A 24 -0.48 5.79 3.87
C MET A 24 0.16 6.16 2.53
N GLU A 25 0.86 7.29 2.46
CA GLU A 25 1.68 7.67 1.31
C GLU A 25 2.86 6.72 1.11
N LEU A 26 3.56 6.35 2.18
CA LEU A 26 4.62 5.33 2.12
C LEU A 26 4.09 4.01 1.56
N PHE A 27 2.97 3.51 2.10
CA PHE A 27 2.38 2.27 1.60
C PHE A 27 1.86 2.40 0.16
N ARG A 28 1.42 3.59 -0.22
CA ARG A 28 0.99 3.89 -1.59
C ARG A 28 2.15 3.72 -2.57
N ASN A 29 3.34 4.20 -2.23
CA ASN A 29 4.48 4.08 -3.13
C ASN A 29 4.79 2.61 -3.44
N ILE A 30 4.75 1.74 -2.42
CA ILE A 30 4.89 0.29 -2.58
C ILE A 30 3.86 -0.25 -3.59
N LEU A 31 2.60 0.19 -3.49
CA LEU A 31 1.49 -0.24 -4.32
C LEU A 31 1.63 0.12 -5.81
N TYR A 32 2.16 1.31 -6.08
CA TYR A 32 2.27 1.90 -7.42
C TYR A 32 3.69 1.81 -7.99
N THR A 33 4.58 1.06 -7.37
CA THR A 33 5.89 0.79 -7.95
C THR A 33 5.72 0.15 -9.35
N PRO A 34 6.73 0.32 -10.25
CA PRO A 34 6.65 -0.22 -11.61
C PRO A 34 7.20 -1.65 -11.74
N ASN A 35 8.07 -2.08 -10.81
CA ASN A 35 8.68 -3.41 -10.84
C ASN A 35 8.84 -3.99 -9.43
N GLU A 36 8.98 -5.31 -9.34
CA GLU A 36 9.05 -6.05 -8.06
C GLU A 36 10.26 -5.66 -7.21
N LEU A 37 11.37 -5.26 -7.84
CA LEU A 37 12.59 -4.84 -7.15
C LEU A 37 12.35 -3.50 -6.44
N ALA A 38 11.82 -2.50 -7.15
CA ALA A 38 11.43 -1.21 -6.59
C ALA A 38 10.35 -1.35 -5.51
N GLY A 39 9.37 -2.26 -5.69
CA GLY A 39 8.37 -2.53 -4.67
C GLY A 39 8.96 -3.11 -3.38
N THR A 40 9.99 -3.95 -3.51
CA THR A 40 10.74 -4.49 -2.38
C THR A 40 11.58 -3.41 -1.70
N GLU A 41 12.24 -2.55 -2.48
CA GLU A 41 13.01 -1.41 -1.95
C GLU A 41 12.11 -0.46 -1.15
N GLU A 42 10.96 -0.04 -1.70
CA GLU A 42 10.00 0.82 -0.99
C GLU A 42 9.43 0.14 0.26
N TYR A 43 9.28 -1.18 0.25
CA TYR A 43 8.89 -1.93 1.44
C TYR A 43 9.96 -1.84 2.54
N PHE A 44 11.24 -2.05 2.20
CA PHE A 44 12.34 -1.85 3.15
C PHE A 44 12.42 -0.40 3.63
N THR A 45 12.27 0.58 2.74
CA THR A 45 12.21 2.00 3.09
C THR A 45 11.11 2.26 4.12
N LEU A 46 9.92 1.71 3.93
CA LEU A 46 8.81 1.83 4.88
C LEU A 46 9.13 1.18 6.23
N LEU A 47 9.70 -0.03 6.23
CA LEU A 47 10.06 -0.72 7.49
C LEU A 47 11.09 0.05 8.32
N HIS A 48 12.03 0.73 7.65
CA HIS A 48 13.08 1.52 8.28
C HIS A 48 12.73 3.00 8.44
N ASP A 49 11.53 3.42 8.02
CA ASP A 49 11.11 4.82 8.14
C ASP A 49 10.93 5.20 9.62
N PRO A 50 11.49 6.33 10.07
CA PRO A 50 11.47 6.72 11.48
C PRO A 50 10.07 7.06 11.99
N CYS A 51 9.09 7.34 11.13
CA CYS A 51 7.69 7.50 11.53
C CYS A 51 6.98 6.15 11.59
N ALA A 52 7.21 5.24 10.65
CA ALA A 52 6.61 3.91 10.65
C ALA A 52 7.14 3.04 11.79
N SER A 53 8.45 3.07 12.05
CA SER A 53 9.11 2.27 13.08
C SER A 53 8.66 2.63 14.51
N LYS A 54 8.10 3.83 14.75
CA LYS A 54 7.45 4.18 16.03
C LYS A 54 6.24 3.30 16.35
N TYR A 55 5.62 2.72 15.32
CA TYR A 55 4.38 1.99 15.43
C TYR A 55 4.63 0.51 15.10
N GLU A 56 5.10 -0.27 16.09
CA GLU A 56 5.29 -1.73 15.92
C GLU A 56 4.03 -2.42 15.36
N ASN A 57 2.85 -2.04 15.84
CA ASN A 57 1.58 -2.58 15.33
C ASN A 57 1.38 -2.32 13.83
N TYR A 58 1.82 -1.16 13.35
CA TYR A 58 1.73 -0.81 11.93
C TYR A 58 2.72 -1.65 11.11
N ILE A 59 3.95 -1.79 11.60
CA ILE A 59 4.96 -2.67 10.98
C ILE A 59 4.44 -4.09 10.86
N SER A 60 3.98 -4.70 11.95
CA SER A 60 3.43 -6.06 11.92
C SER A 60 2.22 -6.20 10.98
N HIS A 61 1.37 -5.17 10.88
CA HIS A 61 0.26 -5.16 9.95
C HIS A 61 0.73 -5.07 8.49
N VAL A 62 1.73 -4.25 8.21
CA VAL A 62 2.33 -4.12 6.87
C VAL A 62 3.04 -5.41 6.46
N GLU A 63 3.75 -6.08 7.36
CA GLU A 63 4.35 -7.40 7.12
C GLU A 63 3.28 -8.44 6.74
N MET A 64 2.17 -8.51 7.51
CA MET A 64 1.04 -9.40 7.20
C MET A 64 0.43 -9.09 5.83
N LEU A 65 0.33 -7.81 5.45
CA LEU A 65 -0.15 -7.41 4.14
C LEU A 65 0.86 -7.78 3.04
N TRP A 66 2.15 -7.66 3.31
CA TRP A 66 3.24 -7.98 2.39
C TRP A 66 3.29 -9.46 2.01
N GLU A 67 2.93 -10.37 2.93
CA GLU A 67 2.74 -11.79 2.60
C GLU A 67 1.71 -11.98 1.47
N ARG A 68 0.72 -11.09 1.39
CA ARG A 68 -0.34 -11.11 0.37
C ARG A 68 -0.10 -10.12 -0.77
N ARG A 69 1.12 -9.60 -0.94
CA ARG A 69 1.47 -8.56 -1.94
C ARG A 69 1.01 -8.88 -3.37
N ILE A 70 1.08 -10.14 -3.78
CA ILE A 70 0.62 -10.61 -5.09
C ILE A 70 -0.85 -10.24 -5.36
N LYS A 71 -1.68 -10.17 -4.30
CA LYS A 71 -3.11 -9.84 -4.43
C LYS A 71 -3.38 -8.35 -4.62
N TRP A 72 -2.47 -7.45 -4.29
CA TRP A 72 -2.77 -6.01 -4.26
C TRP A 72 -1.72 -5.12 -4.92
N ALA A 73 -0.44 -5.49 -4.91
CA ALA A 73 0.63 -4.72 -5.51
C ALA A 73 0.67 -4.92 -7.03
N ILE A 74 0.76 -3.82 -7.78
CA ILE A 74 0.65 -3.84 -9.24
C ILE A 74 1.84 -4.58 -9.86
N CYS A 75 3.07 -4.34 -9.37
CA CYS A 75 4.30 -5.03 -9.78
C CYS A 75 4.18 -6.55 -9.78
N TYR A 76 3.64 -7.10 -8.70
CA TYR A 76 3.58 -8.54 -8.46
C TYR A 76 2.38 -9.20 -9.17
N ARG A 77 1.43 -8.42 -9.70
CA ARG A 77 0.32 -8.92 -10.52
C ARG A 77 0.72 -9.14 -11.99
N ALA A 78 1.72 -8.41 -12.49
CA ALA A 78 2.17 -8.54 -13.88
C ALA A 78 2.82 -9.91 -14.16
N GLY A 79 3.42 -10.56 -13.15
CA GLY A 79 3.97 -11.92 -13.26
C GLY A 79 2.91 -13.02 -13.37
N THR A 80 1.68 -12.78 -12.91
CA THR A 80 0.55 -13.71 -13.12
C THR A 80 -0.10 -13.43 -14.46
N SER A 81 0.54 -13.90 -15.52
CA SER A 81 -0.03 -13.98 -16.87
C SER A 81 -1.24 -14.93 -16.89
N PHE A 82 -2.38 -14.51 -16.34
CA PHE A 82 -3.67 -14.99 -16.81
C PHE A 82 -4.00 -14.23 -18.09
N LYS A 83 -3.65 -14.91 -19.19
CA LYS A 83 -4.13 -14.77 -20.55
C LYS A 83 -5.48 -14.02 -20.61
N GLY A 84 -5.45 -12.78 -21.11
CA GLY A 84 -6.61 -12.10 -21.68
C GLY A 84 -7.38 -11.15 -20.76
N HIS A 85 -7.48 -9.91 -21.23
CA HIS A 85 -8.50 -8.90 -20.91
C HIS A 85 -8.17 -7.85 -19.82
N ASN A 86 -7.75 -6.68 -20.33
CA ASN A 86 -8.12 -5.33 -19.83
C ASN A 86 -7.44 -4.78 -18.57
N THR A 87 -6.10 -4.77 -18.55
CA THR A 87 -5.29 -4.18 -17.46
C THR A 87 -5.27 -2.64 -17.43
N ASN A 88 -5.88 -1.94 -18.39
CA ASN A 88 -5.83 -0.47 -18.43
C ASN A 88 -6.93 0.24 -17.61
N ASN A 89 -8.05 -0.43 -17.33
CA ASN A 89 -9.24 0.24 -16.77
C ASN A 89 -9.28 0.31 -15.23
N MET A 90 -8.59 -0.61 -14.52
CA MET A 90 -8.62 -0.66 -13.05
C MET A 90 -7.65 0.33 -12.38
N VAL A 91 -6.53 0.63 -13.05
CA VAL A 91 -5.56 1.65 -12.62
C VAL A 91 -6.21 3.02 -12.65
N GLU A 92 -6.89 3.37 -13.75
CA GLU A 92 -7.62 4.64 -13.85
C GLU A 92 -8.75 4.75 -12.83
N SER A 93 -9.51 3.67 -12.59
CA SER A 93 -10.61 3.68 -11.62
C SER A 93 -10.10 3.95 -10.19
N SER A 94 -8.92 3.45 -9.83
CA SER A 94 -8.32 3.68 -8.51
C SER A 94 -7.79 5.10 -8.34
N ILE A 95 -7.33 5.73 -9.43
CA ILE A 95 -6.92 7.14 -9.47
C ILE A 95 -8.14 8.06 -9.42
N ARG A 96 -9.24 7.68 -10.09
CA ARG A 96 -10.46 8.49 -10.22
C ARG A 96 -11.22 8.64 -8.90
N ILE A 97 -11.22 7.61 -8.04
CA ILE A 97 -11.82 7.67 -6.69
C ILE A 97 -11.15 8.73 -5.80
N PHE A 98 -9.85 9.02 -6.02
CA PHE A 98 -9.13 10.01 -5.20
C PHE A 98 -9.32 11.45 -5.67
N LYS A 99 -9.70 11.67 -6.92
CA LYS A 99 -9.94 13.01 -7.46
C LYS A 99 -11.32 13.57 -7.08
N ASP A 100 -12.20 12.74 -6.54
CA ASP A 100 -13.54 13.07 -6.04
C ASP A 100 -13.57 13.32 -4.52
N ILE A 101 -12.41 13.69 -3.95
CA ILE A 101 -12.32 14.19 -2.57
C ILE A 101 -11.73 15.61 -2.67
N VAL A 102 -12.55 16.55 -3.16
CA VAL A 102 -12.32 18.01 -3.06
C VAL A 102 -13.60 18.69 -2.61
#